data_AF-A0A1V5X3I7-F1
#
_entry.id   AF-A0A1V5X3I7-F1
#
_cell.length_a   1.000
_cell.length_b   1.000
_cell.length_c   1.000
_cell.angle_alpha   90.00
_cell.angle_beta   90.00
_cell.angle_gamma   90.00
#
_symmetry.space_group_name_H-M   'P 1'
#
loop_
_entity.id
_entity.type
_entity.pdbx_description
1 polymer ?
#
loop_
_entity_poly.entity_id
_entity_poly.type
_entity_poly.pdbx_seq_one_letter_code
_entity_poly.pdbx_strand_id
1 'polypeptide(L)'
;MKVKKIDVYWNNDFSNLAKLQIYVDEVPDYSKIMKYECRKDRLYYAYDEETGLVDFNYDDPNDHNGYGGRSFEYNMKDGSKVTLVGPWSSRPAVMHSAGFPLCTSVTLKEDRYKYCGVACHMLNSKLIELIKEWMPMLKFYVAANGEIFIPKNQLMNSEFAGSYAERRGDRDPDPPEYNPAIGVSENYGDYSLSGEQERIVRS
;
A
#
# COMPACT_ATOMS: atom_id res chain seq x y z
N MET A 1 4.55 -15.03 12.16
CA MET A 1 3.24 -14.61 11.60
C MET A 1 2.79 -15.65 10.61
N LYS A 2 1.59 -16.21 10.79
CA LYS A 2 0.97 -17.16 9.88
C LYS A 2 -0.22 -16.53 9.19
N VAL A 3 -0.24 -16.60 7.86
CA VAL A 3 -1.38 -16.15 7.05
C VAL A 3 -2.51 -17.20 7.12
N LYS A 4 -3.74 -16.73 7.33
CA LYS A 4 -4.95 -17.53 7.45
C LYS A 4 -5.90 -17.35 6.27
N LYS A 5 -5.90 -16.16 5.67
CA LYS A 5 -6.74 -15.77 4.53
C LYS A 5 -6.18 -14.48 3.92
N ILE A 6 -6.41 -14.29 2.63
CA ILE A 6 -6.25 -13.00 1.95
C ILE A 6 -7.59 -12.60 1.36
N ASP A 7 -7.89 -11.31 1.40
CA ASP A 7 -9.10 -10.74 0.84
C ASP A 7 -8.78 -9.44 0.10
N VAL A 8 -9.63 -9.07 -0.85
CA VAL A 8 -9.52 -7.83 -1.61
C VAL A 8 -10.73 -6.98 -1.30
N TYR A 9 -10.48 -5.85 -0.66
CA TYR A 9 -11.51 -4.92 -0.29
C TYR A 9 -11.52 -3.68 -1.19
N TRP A 10 -12.62 -3.49 -1.90
CA TRP A 10 -12.86 -2.31 -2.72
C TRP A 10 -13.74 -1.31 -1.98
N ASN A 11 -13.19 -0.13 -1.69
CA ASN A 11 -13.92 1.03 -1.20
C ASN A 11 -14.60 1.75 -2.35
N ASN A 12 -15.56 1.09 -2.99
CA ASN A 12 -16.05 1.54 -4.29
C ASN A 12 -16.68 2.94 -4.30
N ASP A 13 -17.18 3.42 -3.16
CA ASP A 13 -17.76 4.77 -3.03
C ASP A 13 -16.73 5.88 -2.71
N PHE A 14 -15.50 5.53 -2.31
CA PHE A 14 -14.56 6.48 -1.68
C PHE A 14 -13.11 6.34 -2.12
N SER A 15 -12.75 5.28 -2.86
CA SER A 15 -11.37 5.05 -3.27
C SER A 15 -11.28 4.37 -4.63
N ASN A 16 -10.25 4.76 -5.37
CA ASN A 16 -9.91 4.17 -6.66
C ASN A 16 -8.92 3.00 -6.51
N LEU A 17 -8.49 2.67 -5.29
CA LEU A 17 -7.53 1.61 -5.02
C LEU A 17 -8.14 0.50 -4.16
N ALA A 18 -7.89 -0.73 -4.58
CA ALA A 18 -8.20 -1.90 -3.78
C ALA A 18 -7.29 -1.95 -2.56
N LYS A 19 -7.80 -2.48 -1.45
CA LYS A 19 -7.02 -2.80 -0.26
C LYS A 19 -6.88 -4.31 -0.13
N LEU A 20 -5.65 -4.81 -0.19
CA LEU A 20 -5.36 -6.17 0.19
C LEU A 20 -5.42 -6.30 1.72
N GLN A 21 -6.28 -7.20 2.19
CA GLN A 21 -6.41 -7.52 3.60
C GLN A 21 -5.84 -8.91 3.85
N ILE A 22 -4.86 -9.00 4.75
CA ILE A 22 -4.18 -10.25 5.08
C ILE A 22 -4.57 -10.61 6.52
N TYR A 23 -5.28 -11.72 6.66
CA TYR A 23 -5.71 -12.22 7.96
C TYR A 23 -4.60 -13.09 8.53
N VAL A 24 -4.16 -12.77 9.74
CA VAL A 24 -3.01 -13.39 10.40
C VAL A 24 -3.38 -13.87 11.80
N ASP A 25 -2.58 -14.79 12.33
CA ASP A 25 -2.68 -15.21 13.74
C ASP A 25 -2.24 -14.12 14.72
N GLU A 26 -1.10 -13.48 14.44
CA GLU A 26 -0.51 -12.44 15.27
C GLU A 26 0.32 -11.48 14.39
N VAL A 27 0.16 -10.18 14.60
CA VAL A 27 1.02 -9.16 13.99
C VAL A 27 2.37 -9.13 14.74
N PRO A 28 3.50 -9.32 14.05
CA PRO A 28 4.82 -9.27 14.68
C PRO A 28 5.14 -7.93 15.33
N ASP A 29 5.94 -7.98 16.38
CA ASP A 29 6.56 -6.79 16.96
C ASP A 29 7.73 -6.32 16.09
N TYR A 30 7.55 -5.17 15.43
CA TYR A 30 8.54 -4.59 14.51
C TYR A 30 9.89 -4.35 15.18
N SER A 31 9.91 -4.03 16.48
CA SER A 31 11.17 -3.79 17.21
C SER A 31 12.07 -5.03 17.27
N LYS A 32 11.49 -6.23 17.13
CA LYS A 32 12.17 -7.52 17.18
C LYS A 32 12.63 -8.03 15.82
N ILE A 33 11.87 -7.74 14.76
CA ILE A 33 12.11 -8.28 13.42
C ILE A 33 12.79 -7.31 12.46
N MET A 34 12.68 -5.99 12.69
CA MET A 34 13.22 -5.00 11.77
C MET A 34 14.70 -4.73 11.99
N LYS A 35 15.46 -4.73 10.89
CA LYS A 35 16.85 -4.28 10.82
C LYS A 35 16.98 -3.21 9.75
N TYR A 36 17.21 -1.97 10.19
CA TYR A 36 17.17 -0.79 9.33
C TYR A 36 18.51 -0.59 8.62
N GLU A 37 18.43 -0.16 7.38
CA GLU A 37 19.50 0.56 6.70
C GLU A 37 19.05 2.00 6.45
N CYS A 38 20.02 2.91 6.38
CA CYS A 38 19.79 4.29 5.99
C CYS A 38 20.45 4.52 4.64
N ARG A 39 19.69 5.03 3.67
CA ARG A 39 20.24 5.53 2.39
C ARG A 39 19.88 7.00 2.21
N LYS A 40 20.38 7.58 1.11
CA LYS A 40 20.03 8.89 0.51
C LYS A 40 19.19 9.78 1.43
N ASP A 41 19.78 10.87 1.94
CA ASP A 41 19.04 11.90 2.64
C ASP A 41 18.22 11.40 3.84
N ARG A 42 18.78 10.50 4.66
CA ARG A 42 18.16 10.05 5.93
C ARG A 42 16.83 9.30 5.73
N LEU A 43 16.74 8.53 4.66
CA LEU A 43 15.67 7.56 4.44
C LEU A 43 16.03 6.24 5.10
N TYR A 44 15.30 5.89 6.14
CA TYR A 44 15.43 4.65 6.88
C TYR A 44 14.46 3.62 6.34
N TYR A 45 14.96 2.42 6.05
CA TYR A 45 14.18 1.33 5.48
C TYR A 45 14.57 0.01 6.14
N ALA A 46 13.58 -0.78 6.53
CA ALA A 46 13.73 -2.14 7.01
C ALA A 46 12.69 -3.04 6.36
N TYR A 47 13.04 -4.30 6.22
CA TYR A 47 12.09 -5.34 5.90
C TYR A 47 12.50 -6.63 6.58
N ASP A 48 11.52 -7.50 6.79
CA ASP A 48 11.71 -8.86 7.26
C ASP A 48 11.41 -9.84 6.11
N GLU A 49 12.34 -10.74 5.80
CA GLU A 49 12.22 -11.65 4.67
C GLU A 49 11.16 -12.75 4.89
N GLU A 50 11.02 -13.21 6.13
CA GLU A 50 10.09 -14.30 6.47
C GLU A 50 8.64 -13.84 6.32
N THR A 51 8.31 -12.70 6.93
CA THR A 51 6.95 -12.14 6.92
C THR A 51 6.68 -11.27 5.71
N GLY A 52 7.73 -10.77 5.05
CA GLY A 52 7.66 -9.79 3.98
C GLY A 52 7.29 -8.38 4.46
N LEU A 53 7.14 -8.15 5.77
CA LEU A 53 6.73 -6.85 6.29
C LEU A 53 7.82 -5.81 6.07
N VAL A 54 7.39 -4.58 5.84
CA VAL A 54 8.26 -3.43 5.56
C VAL A 54 7.94 -2.31 6.54
N ASP A 55 9.00 -1.62 6.98
CA ASP A 55 8.90 -0.35 7.68
C ASP A 55 9.87 0.67 7.09
N PHE A 56 9.42 1.91 6.98
CA PHE A 56 10.28 2.98 6.47
C PHE A 56 9.86 4.35 6.97
N ASN A 57 10.84 5.22 7.17
CA ASN A 57 10.66 6.55 7.71
C ASN A 57 11.70 7.52 7.13
N TYR A 58 11.34 8.81 7.07
CA TYR A 58 12.24 9.89 6.71
C TYR A 58 12.57 10.72 7.96
N ASP A 59 13.83 11.05 8.14
CA ASP A 59 14.30 11.83 9.29
C ASP A 59 14.78 13.21 8.82
N ASP A 60 14.02 14.25 9.14
CA ASP A 60 14.35 15.64 8.79
C ASP A 60 15.21 16.28 9.90
N PRO A 61 16.47 16.66 9.64
CA PRO A 61 17.33 17.32 10.64
C PRO A 61 16.77 18.61 11.23
N ASN A 62 15.88 19.28 10.49
CA ASN A 62 15.40 20.61 10.81
C ASN A 62 13.99 20.57 11.39
N ASP A 63 13.28 19.46 11.25
CA ASP A 63 11.90 19.31 11.70
C ASP A 63 11.65 17.94 12.35
N HIS A 64 11.76 17.94 13.68
CA HIS A 64 11.52 16.77 14.51
C HIS A 64 10.06 16.66 15.00
N ASN A 65 9.09 17.23 14.28
CA ASN A 65 7.67 17.17 14.69
C ASN A 65 6.91 15.96 14.13
N GLY A 66 7.53 15.15 13.28
CA GLY A 66 6.92 13.92 12.77
C GLY A 66 6.48 13.00 13.91
N TYR A 67 5.34 12.31 13.73
CA TYR A 67 4.67 11.54 14.80
C TYR A 67 4.57 12.26 16.15
N GLY A 68 4.44 13.60 16.16
CA GLY A 68 4.35 14.39 17.38
C GLY A 68 5.65 14.47 18.19
N GLY A 69 6.81 14.33 17.54
CA GLY A 69 8.12 14.43 18.20
C GLY A 69 8.53 13.21 19.01
N ARG A 70 7.82 12.08 18.85
CA ARG A 70 8.13 10.84 19.55
C ARG A 70 9.49 10.28 19.13
N SER A 71 10.21 9.70 20.08
CA SER A 71 11.47 9.00 19.82
C SER A 71 11.26 7.53 19.47
N PHE A 72 12.02 7.04 18.48
CA PHE A 72 12.00 5.66 18.02
C PHE A 72 13.44 5.12 17.99
N GLU A 73 13.67 3.97 18.63
CA GLU A 73 14.97 3.28 18.60
C GLU A 73 14.98 2.26 17.46
N TYR A 74 15.94 2.39 16.55
CA TYR A 74 16.13 1.51 15.41
C TYR A 74 17.35 0.64 15.61
N ASN A 75 17.15 -0.66 15.40
CA ASN A 75 18.23 -1.63 15.30
C ASN A 75 18.75 -1.64 13.86
N MET A 76 19.99 -1.24 13.64
CA MET A 76 20.58 -1.13 12.30
C MET A 76 21.13 -2.47 11.81
N LYS A 77 21.26 -2.63 10.49
CA LYS A 77 21.84 -3.84 9.85
C LYS A 77 23.30 -4.08 10.24
N ASP A 78 24.05 -3.02 10.52
CA ASP A 78 25.44 -3.10 10.99
C ASP A 78 25.57 -3.44 12.49
N GLY A 79 24.44 -3.66 13.17
CA GLY A 79 24.39 -3.98 14.60
C GLY A 79 24.38 -2.74 15.51
N SER A 80 24.55 -1.54 14.97
CA SER A 80 24.42 -0.30 15.73
C SER A 80 22.96 -0.01 16.09
N LYS A 81 22.77 0.97 16.98
CA LYS A 81 21.46 1.52 17.33
C LYS A 81 21.42 3.00 16.99
N VAL A 82 20.31 3.44 16.40
CA VAL A 82 20.03 4.84 16.10
C VAL A 82 18.72 5.23 16.77
N THR A 83 18.65 6.41 17.38
CA THR A 83 17.39 6.96 17.88
C THR A 83 16.96 8.11 16.98
N LEU A 84 15.78 8.01 16.38
CA LEU A 84 15.17 9.07 15.60
C LEU A 84 14.16 9.82 16.46
N VAL A 85 14.18 11.15 16.41
CA VAL A 85 13.23 12.00 17.14
C VAL A 85 12.30 12.64 16.14
N GLY A 86 11.03 12.25 16.23
CA GLY A 86 9.96 12.73 15.38
C GLY A 86 10.17 12.52 13.87
N PRO A 87 10.47 11.29 13.41
CA PRO A 87 10.57 11.01 11.99
C PRO A 87 9.21 11.19 11.29
N TRP A 88 9.24 11.46 9.99
CA TRP A 88 8.05 11.55 9.15
C TRP A 88 7.77 10.23 8.45
N SER A 89 6.48 9.88 8.32
CA SER A 89 6.08 8.79 7.42
C SER A 89 6.47 9.18 5.99
N SER A 90 7.20 8.32 5.29
CA SER A 90 7.44 8.51 3.86
C SER A 90 6.35 7.80 3.04
N ARG A 91 6.59 7.58 1.75
CA ARG A 91 5.69 6.82 0.85
C ARG A 91 6.48 5.81 0.02
N PRO A 92 5.87 4.67 -0.36
CA PRO A 92 6.55 3.62 -1.13
C PRO A 92 7.27 4.15 -2.37
N ALA A 93 6.63 5.01 -3.15
CA ALA A 93 7.23 5.59 -4.36
C ALA A 93 8.57 6.32 -4.10
N VAL A 94 8.69 7.06 -2.99
CA VAL A 94 9.93 7.75 -2.62
C VAL A 94 11.02 6.74 -2.25
N MET A 95 10.65 5.70 -1.49
CA MET A 95 11.57 4.64 -1.11
C MET A 95 12.06 3.84 -2.32
N HIS A 96 11.17 3.53 -3.26
CA HIS A 96 11.51 2.83 -4.49
C HIS A 96 12.46 3.67 -5.37
N SER A 97 12.21 4.98 -5.53
CA SER A 97 13.13 5.88 -6.24
C SER A 97 14.49 6.02 -5.54
N ALA A 98 14.55 5.80 -4.23
CA ALA A 98 15.80 5.73 -3.48
C ALA A 98 16.58 4.40 -3.70
N GLY A 99 15.98 3.42 -4.39
CA GLY A 99 16.57 2.13 -4.70
C GLY A 99 16.29 1.05 -3.66
N PHE A 100 15.28 1.24 -2.80
CA PHE A 100 14.81 0.21 -1.89
C PHE A 100 13.89 -0.79 -2.62
N PRO A 101 13.77 -2.04 -2.11
CA PRO A 101 12.87 -3.04 -2.65
C PRO A 101 11.43 -2.54 -2.80
N LEU A 102 10.72 -3.06 -3.82
CA LEU A 102 9.34 -2.71 -4.07
C LEU A 102 8.41 -3.31 -2.99
N CYS A 103 7.52 -2.48 -2.48
CA CYS A 103 6.50 -2.87 -1.52
C CYS A 103 5.13 -2.26 -1.87
N THR A 104 4.08 -2.88 -1.35
CA THR A 104 2.70 -2.45 -1.53
C THR A 104 2.03 -2.27 -0.18
N SER A 105 1.19 -1.25 -0.09
CA SER A 105 0.33 -0.99 1.06
C SER A 105 -0.70 -2.11 1.26
N VAL A 106 -0.76 -2.70 2.45
CA VAL A 106 -1.71 -3.76 2.84
C VAL A 106 -2.34 -3.44 4.19
N THR A 107 -3.37 -4.20 4.56
CA THR A 107 -3.95 -4.15 5.92
C THR A 107 -3.83 -5.53 6.56
N LEU A 108 -3.12 -5.63 7.69
CA LEU A 108 -3.16 -6.83 8.51
C LEU A 108 -4.41 -6.85 9.37
N LYS A 109 -5.07 -8.01 9.43
CA LYS A 109 -6.23 -8.29 10.25
C LYS A 109 -5.89 -9.43 11.21
N GLU A 110 -6.01 -9.17 12.50
CA GLU A 110 -5.78 -10.17 13.54
C GLU A 110 -7.12 -10.52 14.20
N ASP A 111 -7.37 -11.80 14.48
CA ASP A 111 -8.66 -12.29 15.00
C ASP A 111 -9.07 -11.58 16.31
N ARG A 112 -8.10 -11.24 17.16
CA ARG A 112 -8.34 -10.51 18.42
C ARG A 112 -8.93 -9.11 18.20
N TYR A 113 -8.80 -8.55 16.99
CA TYR A 113 -9.26 -7.22 16.62
C TYR A 113 -10.26 -7.25 15.46
N LYS A 114 -11.46 -7.80 15.73
CA LYS A 114 -12.54 -8.01 14.75
C LYS A 114 -12.84 -6.81 13.83
N TYR A 115 -12.74 -5.59 14.34
CA TYR A 115 -13.09 -4.37 13.59
C TYR A 115 -11.88 -3.47 13.26
N CYS A 116 -10.69 -3.79 13.77
CA CYS A 116 -9.50 -2.97 13.53
C CYS A 116 -8.57 -3.66 12.53
N GLY A 117 -7.63 -2.91 11.99
CA GLY A 117 -6.60 -3.45 11.11
C GLY A 117 -5.36 -2.57 11.22
N VAL A 118 -4.20 -3.18 11.00
CA VAL A 118 -2.94 -2.45 10.99
C VAL A 118 -2.60 -2.12 9.54
N ALA A 119 -2.58 -0.83 9.21
CA ALA A 119 -2.05 -0.39 7.94
C ALA A 119 -0.53 -0.58 7.94
N CYS A 120 -0.01 -1.28 6.94
CA CYS A 120 1.41 -1.53 6.82
C CYS A 120 1.81 -1.74 5.35
N HIS A 121 3.08 -2.02 5.11
CA HIS A 121 3.61 -2.34 3.80
C HIS A 121 4.16 -3.76 3.79
N MET A 122 4.05 -4.43 2.65
CA MET A 122 4.62 -5.75 2.42
C MET A 122 5.42 -5.77 1.13
N LEU A 123 6.58 -6.43 1.13
CA LEU A 123 7.39 -6.65 -0.05
C LEU A 123 6.56 -7.30 -1.16
N ASN A 124 6.71 -6.79 -2.37
CA ASN A 124 5.99 -7.33 -3.52
C ASN A 124 6.34 -8.79 -3.78
N SER A 125 7.59 -9.20 -3.58
CA SER A 125 8.00 -10.60 -3.74
C SER A 125 7.16 -11.54 -2.87
N LYS A 126 7.00 -11.20 -1.59
CA LYS A 126 6.20 -11.99 -0.65
C LYS A 126 4.70 -11.85 -0.91
N LEU A 127 4.22 -10.64 -1.20
CA LEU A 127 2.81 -10.41 -1.46
C LEU A 127 2.33 -11.13 -2.71
N ILE A 128 3.15 -11.20 -3.77
CA ILE A 128 2.87 -11.95 -5.00
C ILE A 128 2.80 -13.46 -4.73
N GLU A 129 3.71 -14.00 -3.94
CA GLU A 129 3.67 -15.40 -3.49
C GLU A 129 2.35 -15.71 -2.79
N LEU A 130 1.99 -14.87 -1.83
CA LEU A 130 0.77 -14.98 -1.04
C LEU A 130 -0.50 -14.85 -1.90
N ILE A 131 -0.55 -13.89 -2.84
CA ILE A 131 -1.68 -13.77 -3.78
C ILE A 131 -1.83 -15.03 -4.62
N LYS A 132 -0.73 -15.57 -5.16
CA LYS A 132 -0.78 -16.78 -5.99
C LYS A 132 -1.23 -18.01 -5.22
N GLU A 133 -0.84 -18.10 -3.95
CA GLU A 133 -1.24 -19.20 -3.06
C GLU A 133 -2.73 -19.12 -2.69
N TRP A 134 -3.20 -17.97 -2.23
CA TRP A 134 -4.53 -17.83 -1.63
C TRP A 134 -5.62 -17.36 -2.61
N MET A 135 -5.22 -16.68 -3.69
CA MET A 135 -6.12 -16.09 -4.67
C MET A 135 -5.59 -16.32 -6.09
N PRO A 136 -5.39 -17.58 -6.53
CA PRO A 136 -4.70 -17.90 -7.79
C PRO A 136 -5.38 -17.34 -9.05
N MET A 137 -6.68 -17.04 -8.96
CA MET A 137 -7.47 -16.47 -10.07
C MET A 137 -7.47 -14.93 -10.09
N LEU A 138 -6.94 -14.27 -9.04
CA LEU A 138 -6.88 -12.82 -8.96
C LEU A 138 -5.90 -12.27 -9.99
N LYS A 139 -6.37 -11.40 -10.87
CA LYS A 139 -5.50 -10.63 -11.77
C LYS A 139 -5.01 -9.39 -11.04
N PHE A 140 -3.72 -9.09 -11.21
CA PHE A 140 -3.08 -7.91 -10.67
C PHE A 140 -1.90 -7.51 -11.56
N TYR A 141 -1.44 -6.27 -11.41
CA TYR A 141 -0.30 -5.70 -12.13
C TYR A 141 0.62 -4.98 -11.16
N VAL A 142 1.91 -4.93 -11.45
CA VAL A 142 2.85 -4.05 -10.72
C VAL A 142 2.92 -2.73 -11.48
N ALA A 143 2.48 -1.64 -10.86
CA ALA A 143 2.51 -0.31 -11.44
C ALA A 143 3.95 0.24 -11.52
N ALA A 144 4.16 1.29 -12.30
CA ALA A 144 5.48 1.91 -12.48
C ALA A 144 6.08 2.44 -11.16
N ASN A 145 5.23 2.86 -10.23
CA ASN A 145 5.62 3.27 -8.89
C ASN A 145 5.94 2.08 -7.96
N GLY A 146 5.80 0.85 -8.45
CA GLY A 146 6.07 -0.38 -7.71
C GLY A 146 4.91 -0.91 -6.88
N GLU A 147 3.75 -0.26 -6.79
CA GLU A 147 2.61 -0.83 -6.05
C GLU A 147 1.87 -1.88 -6.87
N ILE A 148 1.29 -2.87 -6.21
CA ILE A 148 0.39 -3.84 -6.84
C ILE A 148 -0.99 -3.20 -7.05
N PHE A 149 -1.37 -3.07 -8.31
CA PHE A 149 -2.69 -2.65 -8.74
C PHE A 149 -3.57 -3.87 -9.01
N ILE A 150 -4.76 -3.88 -8.43
CA ILE A 150 -5.79 -4.88 -8.69
C ILE A 150 -6.88 -4.18 -9.52
N PRO A 151 -7.25 -4.69 -10.70
CA PRO A 151 -8.40 -4.18 -11.46
C PRO A 151 -9.73 -4.35 -10.73
N LYS A 152 -10.65 -3.38 -10.92
CA LYS A 152 -12.05 -3.48 -10.51
C LYS A 152 -12.79 -4.57 -11.31
N ASN A 153 -13.94 -5.00 -10.78
CA ASN A 153 -14.93 -5.84 -11.49
C ASN A 153 -14.40 -7.19 -12.01
N GLN A 154 -13.45 -7.78 -11.31
CA GLN A 154 -13.03 -9.15 -11.61
C GLN A 154 -14.06 -10.14 -11.06
N LEU A 155 -14.33 -11.21 -11.82
CA LEU A 155 -15.08 -12.39 -11.38
C LEU A 155 -14.30 -13.09 -10.26
N MET A 156 -14.45 -12.57 -9.05
CA MET A 156 -13.95 -13.16 -7.82
C MET A 156 -15.01 -14.13 -7.32
N ASN A 157 -14.61 -15.31 -6.84
CA ASN A 157 -15.48 -16.41 -6.40
C ASN A 157 -16.86 -15.93 -5.90
N SER A 158 -17.90 -16.55 -6.45
CA SER A 158 -19.34 -16.25 -6.30
C SER A 158 -19.90 -16.26 -4.86
N GLU A 159 -19.07 -16.41 -3.84
CA GLU A 159 -19.46 -16.25 -2.43
C GLU A 159 -19.63 -14.79 -2.00
N PHE A 160 -19.20 -13.82 -2.83
CA PHE A 160 -19.34 -12.39 -2.57
C PHE A 160 -20.51 -11.76 -3.32
N ALA A 161 -21.70 -12.33 -3.16
CA ALA A 161 -22.95 -11.64 -3.46
C ALA A 161 -23.05 -10.37 -2.58
N GLY A 162 -23.20 -9.20 -3.21
CA GLY A 162 -23.35 -7.91 -2.56
C GLY A 162 -22.18 -6.93 -2.73
N SER A 163 -21.14 -7.27 -3.51
CA SER A 163 -20.10 -6.30 -3.86
C SER A 163 -20.67 -5.15 -4.71
N TYR A 164 -20.13 -3.93 -4.58
CA TYR A 164 -20.61 -2.76 -5.32
C TYR A 164 -20.66 -2.96 -6.85
N ALA A 165 -19.80 -3.84 -7.39
CA ALA A 165 -19.81 -4.22 -8.80
C ALA A 165 -21.18 -4.78 -9.24
N GLU A 166 -21.90 -5.49 -8.35
CA GLU A 166 -23.28 -5.93 -8.62
C GLU A 166 -24.31 -4.81 -8.47
N ARG A 167 -24.05 -3.80 -7.62
CA ARG A 167 -25.01 -2.70 -7.33
C ARG A 167 -24.93 -1.52 -8.30
N ARG A 168 -23.88 -1.44 -9.12
CA ARG A 168 -23.63 -0.33 -10.07
C ARG A 168 -23.01 -0.77 -11.40
N GLY A 169 -23.26 -2.02 -11.85
CA GLY A 169 -22.76 -2.52 -13.14
C GLY A 169 -23.19 -1.66 -14.36
N ASP A 170 -24.16 -0.79 -14.16
CA ASP A 170 -24.80 0.12 -15.10
C ASP A 170 -24.35 1.60 -14.95
N ARG A 171 -23.40 1.92 -14.06
CA ARG A 171 -22.98 3.31 -13.77
C ARG A 171 -21.50 3.67 -13.98
N ASP A 172 -20.60 2.70 -14.07
CA ASP A 172 -19.19 2.99 -14.37
C ASP A 172 -18.89 2.61 -15.82
N PRO A 173 -18.40 3.53 -16.68
CA PRO A 173 -17.86 3.15 -17.98
C PRO A 173 -16.71 2.15 -17.77
N ASP A 174 -16.54 1.24 -18.73
CA ASP A 174 -15.52 0.20 -18.67
C ASP A 174 -14.17 0.78 -18.20
N PRO A 175 -13.47 0.10 -17.27
CA PRO A 175 -12.17 0.59 -16.81
C PRO A 175 -11.23 0.76 -18.01
N PRO A 176 -10.38 1.80 -18.01
CA PRO A 176 -9.48 2.06 -19.13
C PRO A 176 -8.62 0.83 -19.41
N GLU A 177 -8.47 0.50 -20.69
CA GLU A 177 -7.75 -0.68 -21.15
C GLU A 177 -6.28 -0.59 -20.70
N TYR A 178 -5.82 -1.62 -19.99
CA TYR A 178 -4.44 -1.68 -19.49
C TYR A 178 -3.46 -1.84 -20.65
N ASN A 179 -2.60 -0.84 -20.84
CA ASN A 179 -1.52 -0.90 -21.82
C ASN A 179 -0.17 -1.09 -21.09
N PRO A 180 0.52 -2.24 -21.27
CA PRO A 180 1.76 -2.56 -20.57
C PRO A 180 2.94 -1.65 -20.95
N ALA A 181 2.87 -0.89 -22.05
CA ALA A 181 3.90 0.05 -22.47
C ALA A 181 3.79 1.42 -21.77
N ILE A 182 2.61 1.78 -21.23
CA ILE A 182 2.33 3.10 -20.62
C ILE A 182 1.74 3.01 -19.20
N GLY A 183 1.32 1.84 -18.74
CA GLY A 183 0.62 1.65 -17.46
C GLY A 183 -0.85 2.08 -17.51
N VAL A 184 -1.49 2.20 -16.34
CA VAL A 184 -2.81 2.84 -16.21
C VAL A 184 -2.58 4.35 -16.15
N SER A 185 -3.12 5.10 -17.10
CA SER A 185 -3.07 6.57 -17.07
C SER A 185 -3.86 7.09 -15.86
N GLU A 186 -3.20 7.74 -14.91
CA GLU A 186 -3.83 8.35 -13.72
C GLU A 186 -4.46 9.72 -14.01
N ASN A 187 -4.63 10.13 -15.28
CA ASN A 187 -5.31 11.37 -15.64
C ASN A 187 -6.84 11.25 -15.40
N TYR A 188 -7.24 11.21 -14.13
CA TYR A 188 -8.60 11.50 -13.65
C TYR A 188 -8.89 13.03 -13.69
N GLY A 189 -8.25 13.78 -14.58
CA GLY A 189 -8.35 15.23 -14.69
C GLY A 189 -9.44 15.73 -15.66
N ASP A 190 -9.94 14.88 -16.56
CA ASP A 190 -10.81 15.34 -17.67
C ASP A 190 -12.31 15.02 -17.49
N TYR A 191 -12.74 14.52 -16.32
CA TYR A 191 -14.16 14.26 -16.05
C TYR A 191 -14.89 15.34 -15.25
N SER A 192 -14.33 16.55 -15.13
CA SER A 192 -15.05 17.66 -14.50
C SER A 192 -14.72 19.02 -15.11
N LEU A 193 -15.16 19.27 -16.34
CA LEU A 193 -15.57 20.61 -16.76
C LEU A 193 -16.81 20.48 -17.67
N SER A 194 -17.99 20.47 -17.07
CA SER A 194 -19.19 20.94 -17.77
C SER A 194 -18.95 22.39 -18.20
N GLY A 195 -19.18 22.69 -19.48
CA GLY A 195 -18.78 23.90 -20.20
C GLY A 195 -19.36 25.25 -19.75
N GLU A 196 -19.62 25.46 -18.45
CA GLU A 196 -20.01 26.75 -17.88
C GLU A 196 -18.98 27.37 -16.93
N GLN A 197 -17.98 26.62 -16.44
CA GLN A 197 -16.98 27.17 -15.50
C GLN A 197 -15.72 27.78 -16.15
N GLU A 198 -15.54 27.67 -17.47
CA GLU A 198 -14.41 28.33 -18.17
C GLU A 198 -14.56 29.86 -18.30
N ARG A 199 -15.75 30.44 -18.06
CA ARG A 199 -15.94 31.90 -18.20
C ARG A 199 -15.51 32.73 -17.01
N ILE A 200 -15.25 32.14 -15.84
CA ILE A 200 -14.96 32.91 -14.61
C ILE A 200 -13.45 33.07 -14.35
N VAL A 201 -12.58 32.32 -15.05
CA VAL A 201 -11.11 32.39 -14.84
C VAL A 201 -10.38 33.26 -15.88
N ARG A 202 -11.10 33.97 -16.75
CA ARG A 202 -10.51 34.92 -17.72
C ARG A 202 -11.21 36.29 -17.79
N SER A 203 -11.76 36.77 -16.67
CA SER A 203 -12.18 38.17 -16.50
C SER A 203 -11.50 38.80 -15.29
#